data_AF-A0A2D8MM00-F1
#
_entry.id   AF-A0A2D8MM00-F1
#
_cell.length_a   1.000
_cell.length_b   1.000
_cell.length_c   1.000
_cell.angle_alpha   90.00
_cell.angle_beta   90.00
_cell.angle_gamma   90.00
#
_symmetry.space_group_name_H-M   'P 1'
#
loop_
_entity.id
_entity.type
_entity.pdbx_description
1 polymer ?
#
loop_
_entity_poly.entity_id
_entity_poly.type
_entity_poly.pdbx_seq_one_letter_code
_entity_poly.pdbx_strand_id
1 'polypeptide(L)'
;MTVEGAFANVNDMEPDSSIVFPYPRTGDAEKDAEPFRRYQLIRLASDAGGDANDVSSLRIYSMVCVHLWCLWDYIEGREIEVDGEKLTGNIECPCHGSNYDPRTGQAHKGPAMLQSKPNDALPTLPVEVDEKGDVWVLPPDTALDKNGVVGMGRYVEL
;
A
#
# COMPACT_ATOMS: atom_id res chain seq x y z
N MET A 1 -17.90 -0.98 6.81
CA MET A 1 -17.56 -2.06 7.74
C MET A 1 -18.86 -2.54 8.33
N THR A 2 -19.16 -3.83 8.14
CA THR A 2 -20.03 -4.51 9.10
C THR A 2 -19.36 -4.42 10.46
N VAL A 3 -20.08 -4.72 11.52
CA VAL A 3 -19.63 -4.59 12.92
C VAL A 3 -18.44 -5.52 13.26
N GLU A 4 -17.84 -6.17 12.26
CA GLU A 4 -16.94 -7.32 12.36
C GLU A 4 -15.53 -7.06 11.80
N GLY A 5 -15.09 -5.82 11.53
CA GLY A 5 -13.67 -5.51 11.24
C GLY A 5 -13.06 -6.00 9.91
N ALA A 6 -13.58 -7.08 9.31
CA ALA A 6 -13.27 -7.51 7.96
C ALA A 6 -13.84 -6.51 6.92
N PHE A 7 -13.04 -6.17 5.89
CA PHE A 7 -13.45 -5.22 4.85
C PHE A 7 -13.24 -5.72 3.41
N ALA A 8 -12.55 -6.86 3.25
CA ALA A 8 -12.32 -7.57 2.00
C ALA A 8 -12.13 -9.06 2.31
N ASN A 9 -12.29 -9.93 1.32
CA ASN A 9 -11.91 -11.34 1.39
C ASN A 9 -10.90 -11.61 0.27
N VAL A 10 -9.77 -12.25 0.59
CA VAL A 10 -8.69 -12.49 -0.37
C VAL A 10 -9.16 -13.37 -1.54
N ASN A 11 -10.11 -14.27 -1.32
CA ASN A 11 -10.63 -15.15 -2.37
C ASN A 11 -11.46 -14.40 -3.42
N ASP A 12 -11.92 -13.19 -3.12
CA ASP A 12 -12.70 -12.33 -4.02
C ASP A 12 -11.83 -11.28 -4.74
N MET A 13 -10.54 -11.17 -4.40
CA MET A 13 -9.61 -10.25 -5.04
C MET A 13 -8.89 -10.93 -6.19
N GLU A 14 -8.92 -10.37 -7.39
CA GLU A 14 -8.09 -10.86 -8.49
C GLU A 14 -6.61 -10.47 -8.26
N PRO A 15 -5.63 -11.28 -8.70
CA PRO A 15 -4.25 -10.82 -8.79
C PRO A 15 -4.15 -9.51 -9.57
N ASP A 16 -3.22 -8.65 -9.19
CA ASP A 16 -3.04 -7.31 -9.79
C ASP A 16 -4.28 -6.41 -9.63
N SER A 17 -4.83 -6.34 -8.42
CA SER A 17 -5.99 -5.50 -8.11
C SER A 17 -5.82 -4.72 -6.82
N SER A 18 -6.68 -3.73 -6.58
CA SER A 18 -6.61 -2.92 -5.37
C SER A 18 -7.94 -2.40 -4.83
N ILE A 19 -7.97 -2.08 -3.54
CA ILE A 19 -9.13 -1.53 -2.82
C ILE A 19 -8.67 -0.33 -1.98
N VAL A 20 -9.29 0.83 -2.20
CA VAL A 20 -9.09 2.03 -1.37
C VAL A 20 -9.99 1.99 -0.14
N PHE A 21 -9.44 2.27 1.03
CA PHE A 21 -10.19 2.33 2.27
C PHE A 21 -9.61 3.35 3.28
N PRO A 22 -10.45 3.91 4.16
CA PRO A 22 -10.00 4.73 5.28
C PRO A 22 -9.52 3.87 6.46
N TYR A 23 -8.44 4.30 7.11
CA TYR A 23 -7.98 3.73 8.37
C TYR A 23 -7.42 4.81 9.33
N PRO A 24 -7.78 4.78 10.63
CA PRO A 24 -8.90 4.02 11.18
C PRO A 24 -10.22 4.56 10.65
N ARG A 25 -11.16 3.66 10.31
CA ARG A 25 -12.50 4.05 9.89
C ARG A 25 -13.29 4.59 11.06
N THR A 26 -13.97 5.70 10.84
CA THR A 26 -14.76 6.40 11.87
C THR A 26 -16.26 6.19 11.72
N GLY A 27 -16.72 5.80 10.53
CA GLY A 27 -18.16 5.74 10.20
C GLY A 27 -18.74 7.10 9.81
N ASP A 28 -17.94 8.16 9.87
CA ASP A 28 -18.26 9.51 9.44
C ASP A 28 -17.64 9.73 8.06
N ALA A 29 -18.49 9.91 7.04
CA ALA A 29 -18.05 9.97 5.65
C ALA A 29 -17.10 11.15 5.36
N GLU A 30 -17.23 12.27 6.08
CA GLU A 30 -16.34 13.43 5.89
C GLU A 30 -14.95 13.13 6.46
N LYS A 31 -14.89 12.55 7.66
CA LYS A 31 -13.63 12.13 8.29
C LYS A 31 -12.96 10.99 7.55
N ASP A 32 -13.74 10.04 7.06
CA ASP A 32 -13.25 8.90 6.28
C ASP A 32 -12.79 9.31 4.86
N ALA A 33 -13.16 10.51 4.39
CA ALA A 33 -12.66 11.07 3.13
C ALA A 33 -11.32 11.81 3.27
N GLU A 34 -10.84 12.04 4.49
CA GLU A 34 -9.61 12.80 4.77
C GLU A 34 -8.38 12.11 4.12
N PRO A 35 -7.54 12.84 3.36
CA PRO A 35 -6.43 12.25 2.60
C PRO A 35 -5.43 11.41 3.40
N PHE A 36 -5.04 11.85 4.61
CA PHE A 36 -4.07 11.16 5.46
C PHE A 36 -4.63 9.90 6.13
N ARG A 37 -5.92 9.66 6.00
CA ARG A 37 -6.57 8.40 6.42
C ARG A 37 -6.73 7.40 5.29
N ARG A 38 -6.34 7.72 4.05
CA ARG A 38 -6.55 6.81 2.92
C ARG A 38 -5.38 5.85 2.74
N TYR A 39 -5.73 4.59 2.62
CA TYR A 39 -4.84 3.48 2.32
C TYR A 39 -5.38 2.70 1.14
N GLN A 40 -4.50 1.99 0.46
CA GLN A 40 -4.86 1.09 -0.61
C GLN A 40 -4.33 -0.30 -0.27
N LEU A 41 -5.25 -1.27 -0.16
CA LEU A 41 -4.94 -2.70 -0.13
C LEU A 41 -4.69 -3.12 -1.58
N ILE A 42 -3.55 -3.75 -1.83
CA ILE A 42 -3.12 -4.24 -3.13
C ILE A 42 -2.99 -5.76 -3.01
N ARG A 43 -3.65 -6.49 -3.91
CA ARG A 43 -3.26 -7.87 -4.22
C ARG A 43 -2.24 -7.80 -5.35
N LEU A 44 -1.03 -8.26 -5.06
CA LEU A 44 0.08 -8.21 -6.01
C LEU A 44 -0.28 -8.95 -7.31
N ALA A 45 0.41 -8.62 -8.40
CA ALA A 45 0.32 -9.39 -9.64
C ALA A 45 0.93 -10.79 -9.48
N SER A 46 0.60 -11.72 -10.36
CA SER A 46 1.09 -13.11 -10.29
C SER A 46 2.62 -13.20 -10.31
N ASP A 47 3.29 -12.39 -11.13
CA ASP A 47 4.77 -12.30 -11.20
C ASP A 47 5.40 -11.69 -9.93
N ALA A 48 4.59 -11.09 -9.07
CA ALA A 48 4.97 -10.50 -7.80
C ALA A 48 4.53 -11.36 -6.58
N GLY A 49 3.96 -12.55 -6.80
CA GLY A 49 3.46 -13.43 -5.73
C GLY A 49 1.96 -13.29 -5.42
N GLY A 50 1.19 -12.69 -6.34
CA GLY A 50 -0.25 -12.44 -6.21
C GLY A 50 -1.16 -13.66 -6.12
N ASP A 51 -0.68 -14.83 -6.56
CA ASP A 51 -1.54 -16.01 -6.74
C ASP A 51 -1.93 -16.69 -5.42
N ALA A 52 -1.21 -16.41 -4.33
CA ALA A 52 -1.54 -16.98 -3.02
C ALA A 52 -2.83 -16.36 -2.45
N ASN A 53 -3.70 -17.20 -1.87
CA ASN A 53 -4.89 -16.76 -1.13
C ASN A 53 -4.58 -16.60 0.37
N ASP A 54 -3.45 -15.97 0.68
CA ASP A 54 -3.03 -15.68 2.05
C ASP A 54 -2.37 -14.29 2.11
N VAL A 55 -1.93 -13.90 3.30
CA VAL A 55 -1.34 -12.58 3.55
C VAL A 55 -0.11 -12.26 2.68
N SER A 56 0.60 -13.27 2.16
CA SER A 56 1.83 -13.06 1.38
C SER A 56 1.58 -12.35 0.05
N SER A 57 0.36 -12.48 -0.52
CA SER A 57 -0.04 -11.82 -1.77
C SER A 57 -0.53 -10.37 -1.57
N LEU A 58 -0.68 -9.92 -0.32
CA LEU A 58 -1.29 -8.65 0.01
C LEU A 58 -0.29 -7.61 0.50
N ARG A 59 -0.49 -6.35 0.11
CA ARG A 59 0.24 -5.19 0.63
C ARG A 59 -0.73 -4.07 0.95
N ILE A 60 -0.43 -3.29 1.99
CA ILE A 60 -1.20 -2.09 2.32
C ILE A 60 -0.23 -0.93 2.46
N TYR A 61 -0.52 0.18 1.78
CA TYR A 61 0.26 1.41 1.94
C TYR A 61 -0.65 2.62 2.10
N SER A 62 -0.16 3.63 2.82
CA SER A 62 -0.80 4.94 2.82
C SER A 62 -0.76 5.54 1.43
N MET A 63 -1.88 6.09 0.96
CA MET A 63 -1.97 6.77 -0.33
C MET A 63 -1.19 8.09 -0.39
N VAL A 64 -0.67 8.57 0.74
CA VAL A 64 0.07 9.83 0.82
C VAL A 64 1.50 9.64 0.32
N CYS A 65 1.79 10.18 -0.87
CA CYS A 65 3.13 10.21 -1.44
C CYS A 65 4.11 10.95 -0.50
N VAL A 66 5.26 10.36 -0.18
CA VAL A 66 6.25 10.95 0.74
C VAL A 66 6.98 12.18 0.18
N HIS A 67 6.90 12.42 -1.14
CA HIS A 67 7.50 13.60 -1.75
C HIS A 67 6.82 14.91 -1.30
N LEU A 68 5.54 15.09 -1.65
CA LEU A 68 4.73 16.29 -1.37
C LEU A 68 3.24 15.94 -1.23
N TRP A 69 2.95 14.79 -0.61
CA TRP A 69 1.65 14.40 -0.07
C TRP A 69 0.46 14.33 -1.04
N CYS A 70 0.70 14.31 -2.35
CA CYS A 70 -0.32 13.91 -3.29
C CYS A 70 -0.79 12.48 -3.03
N LEU A 71 -2.05 12.21 -3.38
CA LEU A 71 -2.57 10.85 -3.38
C LEU A 71 -2.12 10.14 -4.66
N TRP A 72 -1.37 9.05 -4.51
CA TRP A 72 -1.03 8.14 -5.60
C TRP A 72 -2.18 7.16 -5.86
N ASP A 73 -2.11 6.42 -6.97
CA ASP A 73 -3.00 5.30 -7.25
C ASP A 73 -2.20 4.05 -7.67
N TYR A 74 -2.79 2.87 -7.49
CA TYR A 74 -2.27 1.61 -8.03
C TYR A 74 -2.79 1.42 -9.46
N ILE A 75 -1.87 1.16 -10.40
CA ILE A 75 -2.17 1.03 -11.82
C ILE A 75 -2.01 -0.44 -12.24
N GLU A 76 -3.14 -1.13 -12.37
CA GLU A 76 -3.24 -2.52 -12.83
C GLU A 76 -2.67 -2.68 -14.26
N GLY A 77 -2.03 -3.81 -14.52
CA GLY A 77 -1.44 -4.19 -15.81
C GLY A 77 -0.21 -3.39 -16.23
N ARG A 78 0.25 -2.47 -15.39
CA ARG A 78 1.42 -1.63 -15.70
C ARG A 78 2.71 -2.42 -15.50
N GLU A 79 3.41 -2.72 -16.58
CA GLU A 79 4.77 -3.25 -16.50
C GLU A 79 5.76 -2.14 -16.09
N ILE A 80 6.55 -2.40 -15.06
CA ILE A 80 7.66 -1.57 -14.59
C ILE A 80 8.95 -2.39 -14.48
N GLU A 81 10.07 -1.68 -14.31
CA GLU A 81 11.36 -2.29 -14.00
C GLU A 81 11.86 -1.69 -12.68
N VAL A 82 12.19 -2.58 -11.72
CA VAL A 82 12.78 -2.24 -10.43
C VAL A 82 14.07 -3.02 -10.30
N ASP A 83 15.21 -2.34 -10.19
CA ASP A 83 16.54 -2.95 -10.06
C ASP A 83 16.86 -4.04 -11.11
N GLY A 84 16.37 -3.86 -12.35
CA GLY A 84 16.57 -4.78 -13.48
C GLY A 84 15.58 -5.95 -13.53
N GLU A 85 14.66 -6.06 -12.58
CA GLU A 85 13.56 -7.02 -12.57
C GLU A 85 12.30 -6.39 -13.15
N LYS A 86 11.64 -7.11 -14.07
CA LYS A 86 10.32 -6.70 -14.59
C LYS A 86 9.24 -7.14 -13.63
N LEU A 87 8.28 -6.25 -13.39
CA LEU A 87 7.18 -6.47 -12.47
C LEU A 87 5.88 -5.92 -13.08
N THR A 88 4.77 -6.59 -12.86
CA THR A 88 3.43 -6.10 -13.21
C THR A 88 2.78 -5.44 -12.00
N GLY A 89 2.11 -4.31 -12.24
CA GLY A 89 1.52 -3.48 -11.22
C GLY A 89 2.45 -2.35 -10.80
N ASN A 90 1.88 -1.16 -10.57
CA ASN A 90 2.67 0.03 -10.26
C ASN A 90 1.94 0.96 -9.31
N ILE A 91 2.64 1.54 -8.33
CA ILE A 91 2.12 2.64 -7.52
C ILE A 91 2.61 3.96 -8.12
N GLU A 92 1.71 4.76 -8.68
CA GLU A 92 2.05 5.98 -9.41
C GLU A 92 1.51 7.25 -8.75
N CYS A 93 2.41 8.17 -8.38
CA CYS A 93 2.03 9.50 -7.93
C CYS A 93 1.88 10.46 -9.13
N PRO A 94 0.67 10.99 -9.38
CA PRO A 94 0.39 11.76 -10.59
C PRO A 94 1.02 13.16 -10.58
N CYS A 95 1.42 13.68 -9.42
CA CYS A 95 1.87 15.06 -9.31
C CYS A 95 3.26 15.30 -9.90
N HIS A 96 4.21 14.40 -9.62
CA HIS A 96 5.62 14.59 -10.00
C HIS A 96 6.25 13.28 -10.51
N GLY A 97 5.45 12.25 -10.80
CA GLY A 97 5.91 11.00 -11.38
C GLY A 97 6.76 10.13 -10.45
N SER A 98 6.57 10.23 -9.13
CA SER A 98 7.18 9.24 -8.21
C SER A 98 6.48 7.89 -8.36
N ASN A 99 7.26 6.82 -8.49
CA ASN A 99 6.75 5.45 -8.52
C ASN A 99 7.34 4.65 -7.38
N TYR A 100 6.55 3.73 -6.83
CA TYR A 100 6.93 2.89 -5.70
C TYR A 100 6.77 1.41 -6.08
N ASP A 101 7.73 0.58 -5.67
CA ASP A 101 7.67 -0.87 -5.84
C ASP A 101 6.49 -1.39 -5.01
N PRO A 102 5.46 -2.03 -5.62
CA PRO A 102 4.30 -2.50 -4.89
C PRO A 102 4.65 -3.58 -3.85
N ARG A 103 5.75 -4.32 -4.02
CA ARG A 103 6.17 -5.37 -3.08
C ARG A 103 6.69 -4.79 -1.77
N THR A 104 7.33 -3.62 -1.82
CA THR A 104 8.07 -3.05 -0.69
C THR A 104 7.63 -1.64 -0.31
N GLY A 105 6.87 -0.94 -1.14
CA GLY A 105 6.49 0.46 -0.96
C GLY A 105 7.65 1.45 -1.07
N GLN A 106 8.84 1.01 -1.52
CA GLN A 106 10.01 1.88 -1.68
C GLN A 106 9.96 2.58 -3.05
N ALA A 107 10.30 3.87 -3.07
CA ALA A 107 10.36 4.64 -4.31
C ALA A 107 11.55 4.18 -5.17
N HIS A 108 11.29 3.88 -6.44
CA HIS A 108 12.31 3.46 -7.41
C HIS A 108 12.40 4.40 -8.63
N LYS A 109 11.51 5.40 -8.71
CA LYS A 109 11.49 6.41 -9.78
C LYS A 109 10.94 7.74 -9.27
N GLY A 110 11.38 8.84 -9.90
CA GLY A 110 10.87 10.19 -9.63
C GLY A 110 11.45 10.79 -8.35
N PRO A 111 10.98 11.96 -7.91
CA PRO A 111 11.66 12.71 -6.86
C PRO A 111 11.61 12.08 -5.46
N ALA A 112 10.65 11.19 -5.17
CA ALA A 112 10.62 10.46 -3.90
C ALA A 112 11.86 9.57 -3.68
N MET A 113 12.39 8.93 -4.74
CA MET A 113 13.56 8.05 -4.62
C MET A 113 14.85 8.81 -4.27
N LEU A 114 14.86 10.13 -4.47
CA LEU A 114 15.99 11.01 -4.19
C LEU A 114 15.96 11.57 -2.77
N GLN A 115 14.89 11.29 -2.01
CA GLN A 115 14.79 11.71 -0.62
C GLN A 115 15.66 10.84 0.28
N SER A 116 16.11 11.41 1.40
CA SER A 116 16.83 10.65 2.42
C SER A 116 15.88 9.69 3.12
N LYS A 117 16.34 8.45 3.37
CA LYS A 117 15.65 7.50 4.24
C LYS A 117 15.29 8.16 5.59
N PRO A 118 14.08 7.97 6.13
CA PRO A 118 13.02 7.05 5.66
C PRO A 118 12.02 7.64 4.64
N ASN A 119 12.27 8.85 4.12
CA ASN A 119 11.31 9.57 3.30
C ASN A 119 11.30 9.12 1.82
N ASP A 120 11.82 7.93 1.54
CA ASP A 120 11.82 7.28 0.23
C ASP A 120 10.88 6.07 0.19
N ALA A 121 10.16 5.75 1.27
CA ALA A 121 9.24 4.61 1.30
C ALA A 121 7.91 4.91 1.99
N LEU A 122 6.84 4.30 1.47
CA LEU A 122 5.48 4.51 1.96
C LEU A 122 5.24 3.83 3.31
N PRO A 123 4.59 4.52 4.27
CA PRO A 123 4.05 3.91 5.47
C PRO A 123 3.05 2.80 5.12
N THR A 124 2.99 1.76 5.95
CA THR A 124 2.19 0.55 5.72
C THR A 124 1.25 0.29 6.90
N LEU A 125 0.35 -0.67 6.77
CA LEU A 125 -0.43 -1.20 7.89
C LEU A 125 -0.20 -2.71 7.97
N PRO A 126 -0.05 -3.28 9.18
CA PRO A 126 -0.02 -4.73 9.32
C PRO A 126 -1.36 -5.32 8.91
N VAL A 127 -1.31 -6.45 8.20
CA VAL A 127 -2.46 -7.15 7.66
C VAL A 127 -2.37 -8.62 8.00
N GLU A 128 -3.52 -9.24 8.26
CA GLU A 128 -3.65 -10.68 8.43
C GLU A 128 -4.83 -11.18 7.58
N VAL A 129 -4.78 -12.47 7.24
CA VAL A 129 -5.85 -13.19 6.56
C VAL A 129 -6.24 -14.37 7.46
N ASP A 130 -7.52 -14.47 7.80
CA ASP A 130 -8.00 -15.57 8.63
C ASP A 130 -8.32 -16.84 7.84
N GLU A 131 -8.75 -17.90 8.53
CA GLU A 131 -9.05 -19.20 7.91
C GLU A 131 -10.21 -19.16 6.88
N LYS A 132 -11.02 -18.10 6.88
CA LYS A 132 -12.10 -17.89 5.89
C LYS A 132 -11.64 -17.01 4.72
N GLY A 133 -10.42 -16.52 4.75
CA GLY A 133 -9.88 -15.58 3.78
C GLY A 133 -10.24 -14.12 4.06
N ASP A 134 -10.85 -13.81 5.21
CA ASP A 134 -11.21 -12.43 5.54
C ASP A 134 -9.94 -11.63 5.86
N VAL A 135 -9.85 -10.42 5.32
CA VAL A 135 -8.70 -9.53 5.46
C VAL A 135 -8.90 -8.58 6.64
N TRP A 136 -7.94 -8.61 7.56
CA TRP A 136 -7.94 -7.84 8.80
C TRP A 136 -6.78 -6.86 8.84
N VAL A 137 -7.05 -5.59 9.16
CA VAL A 137 -6.00 -4.58 9.38
C VAL A 137 -5.76 -4.40 10.87
N LEU A 138 -4.53 -4.66 11.30
CA LEU A 138 -4.14 -4.54 12.70
C LEU A 138 -3.75 -3.10 13.05
N PRO A 139 -3.83 -2.70 14.33
CA PRO A 139 -3.26 -1.44 14.80
C PRO A 139 -1.78 -1.32 14.42
N PRO A 140 -1.34 -0.23 13.78
CA PRO A 140 0.05 -0.07 13.38
C PRO A 140 0.96 0.32 14.55
N ASP A 141 2.21 -0.16 14.50
CA ASP A 141 3.33 0.42 15.24
C ASP A 141 3.95 1.54 14.39
N THR A 142 3.71 2.78 14.80
CA THR A 142 4.12 3.97 14.06
C THR A 142 5.62 4.29 14.15
N ALA A 143 6.42 3.42 14.77
CA ALA A 143 7.87 3.55 14.71
C ALA A 143 8.37 3.48 13.25
N LEU A 144 9.41 4.26 12.94
CA LEU A 144 9.92 4.41 11.58
C LEU A 144 10.56 3.13 11.03
N ASP A 145 11.05 2.24 11.90
CA ASP A 145 11.57 0.91 11.56
C ASP A 145 10.47 -0.18 11.54
N LYS A 146 9.21 0.21 11.74
CA LYS A 146 8.03 -0.66 11.71
C LYS A 146 7.08 -0.21 10.59
N ASN A 147 5.91 0.33 10.93
CA ASN A 147 4.89 0.70 9.94
C ASN A 147 5.05 2.14 9.44
N GLY A 148 5.84 2.97 10.12
CA GLY A 148 6.12 4.34 9.74
C GLY A 148 5.03 5.35 10.08
N VAL A 149 5.24 6.56 9.59
CA VAL A 149 4.37 7.72 9.84
C VAL A 149 3.86 8.28 8.52
N VAL A 150 2.53 8.40 8.38
CA VAL A 150 1.88 8.98 7.19
C VAL A 150 2.46 10.34 6.85
N GLY A 151 2.85 10.53 5.59
CA GLY A 151 3.48 11.75 5.08
C GLY A 151 4.98 11.90 5.39
N MET A 152 5.56 11.03 6.23
CA MET A 152 7.00 11.00 6.48
C MET A 152 7.65 9.80 5.80
N GLY A 153 7.18 8.59 6.05
CA GLY A 153 7.72 7.35 5.48
C GLY A 153 8.10 6.31 6.52
N ARG A 154 8.93 5.33 6.11
CA ARG A 154 9.49 4.27 6.97
C ARG A 154 10.82 3.77 6.43
N TYR A 155 11.61 3.13 7.28
CA TYR A 155 12.75 2.35 6.83
C TYR A 155 12.25 1.05 6.19
N VAL A 156 12.88 0.68 5.08
CA VAL A 156 12.73 -0.63 4.42
C VAL A 156 14.02 -1.37 4.69
N GLU A 157 13.94 -2.48 5.41
CA GLU A 157 15.05 -3.43 5.53
C GLU A 157 15.22 -4.12 4.17
N LEU A 158 16.45 -4.07 3.65
CA LEU A 158 16.85 -4.70 2.38
C LEU A 158 17.39 -6.11 2.64
#